data_AF-A0AAV9Z8R8-F1
#
_entry.id   AF-A0AAV9Z8R8-F1
#
_cell.length_a   1.000
_cell.length_b   1.000
_cell.length_c   1.000
_cell.angle_alpha   90.00
_cell.angle_beta   90.00
_cell.angle_gamma   90.00
#
_symmetry.space_group_name_H-M   'P 1'
#
loop_
_entity.id
_entity.type
_entity.pdbx_description
1 polymer ?
#
loop_
_entity_poly.entity_id
_entity_poly.type
_entity_poly.pdbx_seq_one_letter_code
_entity_poly.pdbx_strand_id
1 'polypeptide(L)'
;MCPHLRSADNFFGNPPRTIAPCGECCDLCSGRGPFPAQSDQPLLPSTPPAVSSNSTPASTPNKHGKRPRITRDGGADQAGPKFRTGAHLASCKSAIERWSFRVIKRDYTDGPFTADMLVGSTLITYLAHNRFRSLDELRTALGKSTRSWALVEMYGQEVLDLLVRLDGELKAERQHAVQEKENERRRREEERAMVLEQRRIELEAPGVWARRQLRENARAAKQQKAIDEFIAKLNGPRKAGKPHRPSDGFLEYITNNPHLLTPSGTDRWATYPPHVPLATTDLNQPPLFLGNISLS
;
A
#
# COMPACT_ATOMS: atom_id res chain seq x y z
N MET A 1 -9.90 -22.65 53.87
CA MET A 1 -10.19 -23.86 53.07
C MET A 1 -11.31 -23.54 52.08
N CYS A 2 -11.13 -23.82 50.79
CA CYS A 2 -12.11 -23.44 49.77
C CYS A 2 -13.46 -24.14 50.00
N PRO A 3 -14.61 -23.41 49.95
CA PRO A 3 -15.94 -23.99 50.14
C PRO A 3 -16.25 -25.12 49.14
N HIS A 4 -15.75 -25.01 47.91
CA HIS A 4 -15.91 -26.03 46.88
C HIS A 4 -15.16 -27.32 47.22
N LEU A 5 -13.92 -27.20 47.71
CA LEU A 5 -13.13 -28.37 48.09
C LEU A 5 -13.76 -29.11 49.27
N ARG A 6 -14.30 -28.37 50.25
CA ARG A 6 -15.01 -28.96 51.39
C ARG A 6 -16.30 -29.68 50.97
N SER A 7 -17.04 -29.11 50.01
CA SER A 7 -18.26 -29.71 49.49
C SER A 7 -17.96 -30.97 48.68
N ALA A 8 -16.90 -30.96 47.87
CA ALA A 8 -16.44 -32.13 47.13
C ALA A 8 -15.92 -33.23 48.07
N ASP A 9 -15.07 -32.89 49.05
CA ASP A 9 -14.54 -33.87 50.00
C ASP A 9 -15.65 -34.51 50.85
N ASN A 10 -16.70 -33.77 51.22
CA ASN A 10 -17.89 -34.33 51.86
C ASN A 10 -18.71 -35.22 50.92
N PHE A 11 -18.87 -34.82 49.65
CA PHE A 11 -19.65 -35.60 48.68
C PHE A 11 -18.98 -36.93 48.32
N PHE A 12 -17.65 -36.94 48.19
CA PHE A 12 -16.88 -38.13 47.84
C PHE A 12 -16.37 -38.93 49.05
N GLY A 13 -16.67 -38.50 50.28
CA GLY A 13 -16.23 -39.18 51.51
C GLY A 13 -14.70 -39.18 51.69
N ASN A 14 -14.01 -38.16 51.19
CA ASN A 14 -12.57 -38.07 51.31
C ASN A 14 -12.17 -37.80 52.77
N PRO A 15 -11.11 -38.44 53.29
CA PRO A 15 -10.62 -38.17 54.63
C PRO A 15 -10.17 -36.69 54.77
N PRO A 16 -10.21 -36.10 55.99
CA PRO A 16 -9.82 -34.72 56.21
C PRO A 16 -8.40 -34.47 55.71
N ARG A 17 -8.24 -33.55 54.74
CA ARG A 17 -6.92 -33.16 54.24
C ARG A 17 -6.19 -32.36 55.31
N THR A 18 -4.96 -32.75 55.65
CA THR A 18 -4.12 -32.07 56.66
C THR A 18 -3.48 -30.79 56.15
N ILE A 19 -3.43 -30.58 54.83
CA ILE A 19 -2.81 -29.42 54.20
C ILE A 19 -3.86 -28.71 53.35
N ALA A 20 -4.12 -27.44 53.67
CA ALA A 20 -4.97 -26.59 52.85
C ALA A 20 -4.22 -26.22 51.56
N PRO A 21 -4.89 -26.20 50.38
CA PRO A 21 -4.24 -25.73 49.16
C PRO A 21 -3.80 -24.27 49.33
N CYS A 22 -2.51 -24.01 49.21
CA CYS A 22 -1.89 -22.70 49.46
C CYS A 22 -2.07 -21.69 48.31
N GLY A 23 -3.19 -21.73 47.58
CA GLY A 23 -3.40 -20.86 46.42
C GLY A 23 -4.86 -20.59 46.07
N GLU A 24 -5.06 -19.65 45.15
CA GLU A 24 -6.36 -19.30 44.58
C GLU A 24 -6.88 -20.46 43.71
N CYS A 25 -7.77 -21.28 44.29
CA CYS A 25 -8.23 -22.50 43.62
C CYS A 25 -9.58 -22.37 42.90
N CYS A 26 -10.28 -21.23 43.03
CA CYS A 26 -11.52 -20.92 42.32
C CYS A 26 -11.87 -19.43 42.43
N ASP A 27 -12.82 -18.98 41.62
CA ASP A 27 -13.28 -17.57 41.54
C ASP A 27 -13.80 -17.00 42.88
N LEU A 28 -14.32 -17.85 43.77
CA LEU A 28 -14.74 -17.45 45.12
C LEU A 28 -13.57 -17.23 46.10
N CYS A 29 -12.39 -17.74 45.76
CA CYS A 29 -11.17 -17.57 46.55
C CYS A 29 -10.36 -16.36 46.07
N SER A 30 -10.40 -16.01 44.78
CA SER A 30 -9.71 -14.85 44.22
C SER A 30 -10.36 -13.50 44.59
N GLY A 31 -11.62 -13.50 45.03
CA GLY A 31 -12.30 -12.30 45.54
C GLY A 31 -12.03 -11.96 47.01
N ARG A 32 -11.39 -12.86 47.78
CA ARG A 32 -11.01 -12.60 49.17
C ARG A 32 -9.55 -12.17 49.16
N GLY A 33 -9.33 -10.85 49.27
CA GLY A 33 -7.99 -10.26 49.23
C GLY A 33 -6.99 -10.95 50.16
N PRO A 34 -5.69 -10.81 49.88
CA PRO A 34 -4.63 -11.53 50.59
C PRO A 34 -4.76 -11.32 52.09
N PHE A 35 -4.89 -12.42 52.83
CA PHE A 35 -4.79 -12.38 54.28
C PHE A 35 -3.46 -11.70 54.65
N PRO A 36 -3.43 -10.77 55.63
CA PRO A 36 -2.19 -10.13 56.02
C PRO A 36 -1.23 -11.20 56.52
N ALA A 37 -0.20 -11.47 55.73
CA ALA A 37 0.89 -12.35 56.11
C ALA A 37 1.66 -11.68 57.25
N GLN A 38 1.44 -12.13 58.48
CA GLN A 38 2.36 -11.87 59.58
C GLN A 38 3.66 -12.63 59.30
N SER A 39 4.66 -11.94 58.76
CA SER A 39 6.02 -12.44 58.68
C SER A 39 6.98 -11.26 58.75
N ASP A 40 7.23 -10.81 59.97
CA ASP A 40 8.38 -9.98 60.32
C ASP A 40 9.66 -10.80 60.09
N GLN A 41 10.27 -10.68 58.92
CA GLN A 41 11.65 -11.12 58.70
C GLN A 41 12.43 -10.03 57.97
N PRO A 42 13.49 -9.47 58.60
CA PRO A 42 14.31 -8.43 57.98
C PRO A 42 15.14 -8.98 56.81
N LEU A 43 15.07 -8.26 55.71
CA LEU A 43 15.73 -8.52 54.43
C LEU A 43 17.26 -8.51 54.56
N LEU A 44 17.90 -9.59 54.12
CA LEU A 44 19.33 -9.61 53.81
C LEU A 44 19.59 -8.91 52.46
N PRO A 45 20.66 -8.10 52.33
CA PRO A 45 21.02 -7.43 51.09
C PRO A 45 21.43 -8.46 50.02
N SER A 46 20.68 -8.49 48.92
CA SER A 46 20.95 -9.34 47.76
C SER A 46 22.29 -8.96 47.10
N THR A 47 23.15 -9.95 46.97
CA THR A 47 24.37 -9.95 46.16
C THR A 47 24.07 -9.50 44.74
N PRO A 48 24.84 -8.54 44.16
CA PRO A 48 24.61 -8.13 42.78
C PRO A 48 24.88 -9.31 41.83
N PRO A 49 24.00 -9.59 40.86
CA PRO A 49 24.21 -10.65 39.89
C PRO A 49 25.45 -10.34 39.05
N ALA A 50 26.30 -11.35 38.88
CA ALA A 50 27.48 -11.32 38.04
C ALA A 50 27.14 -10.76 36.65
N VAL A 51 27.94 -9.78 36.25
CA VAL A 51 27.83 -9.06 34.99
C VAL A 51 27.89 -10.08 33.85
N SER A 52 26.72 -10.44 33.35
CA SER A 52 26.55 -11.21 32.12
C SER A 52 27.35 -10.52 31.04
N SER A 53 28.33 -11.23 30.49
CA SER A 53 29.12 -10.85 29.31
C SER A 53 28.17 -10.38 28.21
N ASN A 54 27.96 -9.06 28.16
CA ASN A 54 27.20 -8.40 27.11
C ASN A 54 27.89 -8.74 25.79
N SER A 55 27.36 -9.74 25.10
CA SER A 55 27.62 -10.02 23.70
C SER A 55 27.37 -8.72 22.95
N THR A 56 28.46 -8.01 22.69
CA THR A 56 28.43 -6.68 22.10
C THR A 56 28.06 -6.91 20.65
N PRO A 57 26.88 -6.49 20.16
CA PRO A 57 26.56 -6.67 18.76
C PRO A 57 27.64 -5.95 17.94
N ALA A 58 28.25 -6.69 17.00
CA ALA A 58 29.41 -6.32 16.22
C ALA A 58 29.45 -4.81 15.87
N SER A 59 30.49 -4.15 16.38
CA SER A 59 30.60 -2.68 16.53
C SER A 59 31.28 -2.00 15.32
N THR A 60 30.92 -2.37 14.09
CA THR A 60 31.39 -1.62 12.91
C THR A 60 30.26 -0.78 12.34
N PRO A 61 30.27 0.56 12.55
CA PRO A 61 29.36 1.48 11.90
C PRO A 61 29.44 1.32 10.37
N ASN A 62 28.31 1.46 9.67
CA ASN A 62 28.36 1.53 8.21
C ASN A 62 29.10 2.81 7.75
N LYS A 63 29.34 2.96 6.43
CA LYS A 63 29.98 4.14 5.82
C LYS A 63 29.30 5.48 6.16
N HIS A 64 28.11 5.47 6.76
CA HIS A 64 27.36 6.66 7.18
C HIS A 64 27.27 6.82 8.70
N GLY A 65 28.10 6.11 9.47
CA GLY A 65 28.15 6.20 10.94
C GLY A 65 26.90 5.65 11.63
N LYS A 66 25.94 5.08 10.89
CA LYS A 66 24.72 4.51 11.44
C LYS A 66 24.95 3.03 11.75
N ARG A 67 24.54 2.61 12.94
CA ARG A 67 24.48 1.18 13.28
C ARG A 67 23.34 0.57 12.46
N PRO A 68 23.57 -0.47 11.64
CA PRO A 68 22.48 -1.17 11.00
C PRO A 68 21.59 -1.70 12.12
N ARG A 69 20.37 -1.15 12.24
CA ARG A 69 19.33 -1.78 13.05
C ARG A 69 19.18 -3.15 12.43
N ILE A 70 19.39 -4.22 13.21
CA ILE A 70 19.03 -5.57 12.80
C ILE A 70 17.53 -5.51 12.53
N THR A 71 17.17 -5.21 11.29
CA THR A 71 15.80 -5.36 10.84
C THR A 71 15.58 -6.85 10.96
N ARG A 72 14.59 -7.24 11.75
CA ARG A 72 14.18 -8.64 11.97
C ARG A 72 13.65 -9.30 10.67
N ASP A 73 13.83 -8.60 9.55
CA ASP A 73 13.50 -8.93 8.17
C ASP A 73 14.76 -9.18 7.33
N GLY A 74 15.93 -9.33 7.97
CA GLY A 74 17.20 -9.63 7.31
C GLY A 74 17.12 -10.90 6.46
N GLY A 75 17.31 -10.72 5.14
CA GLY A 75 17.59 -11.75 4.15
C GLY A 75 16.36 -12.57 3.76
N ALA A 76 15.75 -12.23 2.62
CA ALA A 76 14.60 -12.90 2.03
C ALA A 76 14.78 -14.41 1.81
N ASP A 77 16.02 -14.91 1.83
CA ASP A 77 16.32 -16.25 1.32
C ASP A 77 16.98 -17.22 2.34
N GLN A 78 17.38 -16.78 3.55
CA GLN A 78 18.10 -17.67 4.49
C GLN A 78 17.81 -17.52 5.99
N ALA A 79 16.94 -16.62 6.44
CA ALA A 79 16.54 -16.63 7.85
C ALA A 79 15.70 -17.88 8.14
N GLY A 80 16.12 -18.69 9.13
CA GLY A 80 15.48 -19.95 9.54
C GLY A 80 13.98 -19.85 9.85
N PRO A 81 13.34 -20.90 10.37
CA PRO A 81 11.88 -20.98 10.46
C PRO A 81 11.29 -19.79 11.24
N LYS A 82 10.87 -18.74 10.54
CA LYS A 82 10.26 -17.56 11.14
C LYS A 82 8.91 -18.05 11.68
N PHE A 83 8.82 -18.22 12.99
CA PHE A 83 7.59 -18.65 13.66
C PHE A 83 6.41 -17.76 13.24
N ARG A 84 5.22 -18.35 13.10
CA ARG A 84 4.01 -17.59 12.81
C ARG A 84 3.63 -16.77 14.04
N THR A 85 3.33 -15.49 13.88
CA THR A 85 3.00 -14.58 14.99
C THR A 85 1.77 -13.73 14.68
N GLY A 86 1.17 -13.17 15.74
CA GLY A 86 0.06 -12.22 15.65
C GLY A 86 -1.16 -12.77 14.89
N ALA A 87 -1.71 -11.96 13.99
CA ALA A 87 -2.90 -12.29 13.21
C ALA A 87 -2.73 -13.56 12.35
N HIS A 88 -1.53 -13.82 11.81
CA HIS A 88 -1.29 -15.02 11.01
C HIS A 88 -1.36 -16.30 11.83
N LEU A 89 -0.81 -16.27 13.04
CA LEU A 89 -0.91 -17.38 13.98
C LEU A 89 -2.37 -17.68 14.34
N ALA A 90 -3.16 -16.63 14.62
CA ALA A 90 -4.58 -16.76 14.90
C ALA A 90 -5.35 -17.36 13.70
N SER A 91 -5.09 -16.85 12.49
CA SER A 91 -5.68 -17.38 11.25
C SER A 91 -5.37 -18.86 11.05
N CYS A 92 -4.12 -19.27 11.25
CA CYS A 92 -3.71 -20.67 11.17
C CYS A 92 -4.42 -21.55 12.21
N LYS A 93 -4.54 -21.08 13.47
CA LYS A 93 -5.27 -21.82 14.52
C LYS A 93 -6.73 -22.04 14.12
N SER A 94 -7.44 -20.97 13.76
CA SER A 94 -8.85 -21.06 13.37
C SER A 94 -9.06 -21.86 12.08
N ALA A 95 -8.08 -21.90 11.17
CA ALA A 95 -8.13 -22.75 9.99
C ALA A 95 -7.99 -24.23 10.33
N ILE A 96 -7.06 -24.60 11.22
CA ILE A 96 -6.89 -25.98 11.70
C ILE A 96 -8.14 -26.43 12.47
N GLU A 97 -8.69 -25.58 13.35
CA GLU A 97 -9.94 -25.87 14.07
C GLU A 97 -11.09 -26.13 13.11
N ARG A 98 -11.31 -25.25 12.12
CA ARG A 98 -12.35 -25.47 11.09
C ARG A 98 -12.09 -26.73 10.27
N TRP A 99 -10.84 -27.04 9.97
CA TRP A 99 -10.49 -28.28 9.28
C TRP A 99 -10.81 -29.51 10.13
N SER A 100 -10.53 -29.52 11.44
CA SER A 100 -10.85 -30.67 12.31
C SER A 100 -12.35 -30.92 12.40
N PHE A 101 -13.17 -29.85 12.48
CA PHE A 101 -14.63 -29.98 12.40
C PHE A 101 -15.10 -30.61 11.08
N ARG A 102 -14.50 -30.23 9.95
CA ARG A 102 -14.84 -30.82 8.64
C ARG A 102 -14.46 -32.29 8.56
N VAL A 103 -13.29 -32.67 9.07
CA VAL A 103 -12.84 -34.07 9.09
C VAL A 103 -13.76 -34.92 9.94
N ILE A 104 -14.19 -34.43 11.10
CA ILE A 104 -15.16 -35.17 11.93
C ILE A 104 -16.48 -35.37 11.21
N LYS A 105 -17.01 -34.32 10.58
CA LYS A 105 -18.24 -34.43 9.81
C LYS A 105 -18.10 -35.33 8.57
N ARG A 106 -16.89 -35.53 8.04
CA ARG A 106 -16.62 -36.35 6.86
C ARG A 106 -16.42 -37.82 7.24
N ASP A 107 -15.58 -38.08 8.23
CA ASP A 107 -15.02 -39.41 8.50
C ASP A 107 -15.56 -40.04 9.79
N TYR A 108 -16.16 -39.24 10.68
CA TYR A 108 -16.60 -39.66 12.02
C TYR A 108 -18.03 -39.20 12.34
N THR A 109 -18.91 -39.14 11.33
CA THR A 109 -20.28 -38.63 11.46
C THR A 109 -21.08 -39.32 12.57
N ASP A 110 -20.94 -40.64 12.70
CA ASP A 110 -21.70 -41.47 13.65
C ASP A 110 -20.91 -41.77 14.94
N GLY A 111 -19.68 -41.25 15.05
CA GLY A 111 -18.78 -41.54 16.15
C GLY A 111 -18.95 -40.58 17.34
N PRO A 112 -18.61 -40.99 18.57
CA PRO A 112 -18.60 -40.11 19.74
C PRO A 112 -17.37 -39.17 19.78
N PHE A 113 -16.68 -39.00 18.66
CA PHE A 113 -15.42 -38.25 18.60
C PHE A 113 -15.68 -36.75 18.51
N THR A 114 -14.99 -35.98 19.35
CA THR A 114 -15.02 -34.52 19.33
C THR A 114 -13.83 -33.95 18.56
N ALA A 115 -13.93 -32.69 18.09
CA ALA A 115 -12.85 -32.01 17.35
C ALA A 115 -11.53 -32.00 18.11
N ASP A 116 -11.60 -31.94 19.44
CA ASP A 116 -10.45 -31.96 20.34
C ASP A 116 -9.78 -33.35 20.42
N MET A 117 -10.51 -34.44 20.17
CA MET A 117 -9.92 -35.79 20.06
C MET A 117 -9.08 -35.95 18.79
N LEU A 118 -9.50 -35.30 17.69
CA LEU A 118 -8.76 -35.38 16.41
C LEU A 118 -7.44 -34.60 16.49
N VAL A 119 -7.52 -33.34 16.94
CA VAL A 119 -6.37 -32.46 17.15
C VAL A 119 -6.64 -31.60 18.37
N GLY A 120 -6.04 -31.97 19.50
CA GLY A 120 -6.22 -31.22 20.74
C GLY A 120 -5.72 -29.77 20.64
N SER A 121 -6.34 -28.86 21.38
CA SER A 121 -5.99 -27.42 21.39
C SER A 121 -4.48 -27.11 21.49
N THR A 122 -3.76 -27.88 22.30
CA THR A 122 -2.31 -27.74 22.48
C THR A 122 -1.51 -28.18 21.25
N LEU A 123 -2.00 -29.18 20.52
CA LEU A 123 -1.45 -29.59 19.24
C LEU A 123 -1.78 -28.57 18.14
N ILE A 124 -3.00 -28.03 18.09
CA ILE A 124 -3.36 -26.93 17.17
C ILE A 124 -2.41 -25.75 17.33
N THR A 125 -2.17 -25.34 18.59
CA THR A 125 -1.24 -24.24 18.86
C THR A 125 0.18 -24.56 18.42
N TYR A 126 0.63 -25.80 18.64
CA TYR A 126 1.95 -26.26 18.21
C TYR A 126 2.10 -26.28 16.68
N LEU A 127 1.11 -26.83 15.96
CA LEU A 127 1.09 -26.89 14.50
C LEU A 127 1.01 -25.50 13.87
N ALA A 128 0.16 -24.63 14.40
CA ALA A 128 0.03 -23.26 13.92
C ALA A 128 1.31 -22.45 14.16
N HIS A 129 2.03 -22.68 15.26
CA HIS A 129 3.26 -21.95 15.58
C HIS A 129 4.45 -22.36 14.68
N ASN A 130 4.60 -23.66 14.40
CA ASN A 130 5.75 -24.22 13.71
C ASN A 130 5.54 -24.39 12.21
N ARG A 131 6.60 -24.20 11.42
CA ARG A 131 6.57 -24.33 9.96
C ARG A 131 7.26 -25.61 9.53
N PHE A 132 6.47 -26.67 9.38
CA PHE A 132 6.93 -27.95 8.86
C PHE A 132 6.90 -27.94 7.33
N ARG A 133 7.93 -28.47 6.69
CA ARG A 133 8.05 -28.58 5.23
C ARG A 133 7.64 -29.95 4.71
N SER A 134 7.70 -30.95 5.56
CA SER A 134 7.43 -32.34 5.20
C SER A 134 6.74 -33.07 6.35
N LEU A 135 6.09 -34.18 6.00
CA LEU A 135 5.45 -35.06 6.96
C LEU A 135 6.49 -35.73 7.89
N ASP A 136 7.70 -36.03 7.40
CA ASP A 136 8.79 -36.58 8.21
C ASP A 136 9.31 -35.60 9.27
N GLU A 137 9.42 -34.32 8.91
CA GLU A 137 9.79 -33.26 9.86
C GLU A 137 8.73 -33.14 10.96
N LEU A 138 7.45 -33.21 10.57
CA LEU A 138 6.33 -33.19 11.51
C LEU A 138 6.36 -34.43 12.43
N ARG A 139 6.56 -35.63 11.89
CA ARG A 139 6.71 -36.88 12.68
C ARG A 139 7.86 -36.76 13.67
N THR A 140 9.02 -36.30 13.21
CA THR A 140 10.22 -36.15 14.04
C THR A 140 10.00 -35.13 15.16
N ALA A 141 9.31 -34.03 14.86
CA ALA A 141 9.00 -32.99 15.83
C ALA A 141 8.00 -33.46 16.89
N LEU A 142 6.97 -34.21 16.48
CA LEU A 142 5.96 -34.77 17.38
C LEU A 142 6.51 -35.94 18.20
N GLY A 143 7.36 -36.79 17.62
CA GLY A 143 7.98 -37.92 18.33
C GLY A 143 8.93 -37.51 19.45
N LYS A 144 9.51 -36.30 19.37
CA LYS A 144 10.30 -35.70 20.46
C LYS A 144 9.44 -35.04 21.53
N SER A 145 8.20 -34.72 21.21
CA SER A 145 7.26 -34.11 22.16
C SER A 145 6.49 -35.20 22.87
N THR A 146 6.03 -34.94 24.10
CA THR A 146 5.13 -35.83 24.86
C THR A 146 3.75 -36.00 24.20
N ARG A 147 3.55 -35.48 22.99
CA ARG A 147 2.29 -35.43 22.26
C ARG A 147 2.40 -36.24 20.99
N SER A 148 2.19 -37.55 21.11
CA SER A 148 2.00 -38.40 19.94
C SER A 148 0.66 -38.06 19.30
N TRP A 149 0.69 -37.53 18.07
CA TRP A 149 -0.50 -37.41 17.25
C TRP A 149 -0.64 -38.67 16.40
N ALA A 150 -1.43 -39.63 16.87
CA ALA A 150 -1.56 -40.94 16.22
C ALA A 150 -2.09 -40.86 14.78
N LEU A 151 -2.80 -39.78 14.44
CA LEU A 151 -3.42 -39.58 13.12
C LEU A 151 -2.53 -38.81 12.13
N VAL A 152 -1.25 -38.58 12.47
CA VAL A 152 -0.31 -37.83 11.60
C VAL A 152 -0.17 -38.47 10.21
N GLU A 153 -0.26 -39.79 10.13
CA GLU A 153 -0.18 -40.55 8.87
C GLU A 153 -1.34 -40.26 7.93
N MET A 154 -2.56 -40.17 8.48
CA MET A 154 -3.77 -40.02 7.69
C MET A 154 -4.04 -38.55 7.35
N TYR A 155 -3.81 -37.66 8.32
CA TYR A 155 -4.25 -36.27 8.24
C TYR A 155 -3.12 -35.25 8.25
N GLY A 156 -1.87 -35.68 8.52
CA GLY A 156 -0.72 -34.78 8.59
C GLY A 156 -0.52 -34.02 7.28
N GLN A 157 -0.61 -34.70 6.14
CA GLN A 157 -0.42 -34.05 4.84
C GLN A 157 -1.50 -33.00 4.55
N GLU A 158 -2.77 -33.30 4.82
CA GLU A 158 -3.87 -32.33 4.62
C GLU A 158 -3.65 -31.04 5.44
N VAL A 159 -3.20 -31.17 6.70
CA VAL A 159 -2.90 -30.03 7.56
C VAL A 159 -1.68 -29.25 7.08
N LEU A 160 -0.66 -29.93 6.59
CA LEU A 160 0.52 -29.28 6.00
C LEU A 160 0.13 -28.48 4.74
N ASP A 161 -0.65 -29.06 3.85
CA ASP A 161 -1.12 -28.39 2.62
C ASP A 161 -1.99 -27.18 2.95
N LEU A 162 -2.85 -27.30 3.98
CA LEU A 162 -3.64 -26.18 4.51
C LEU A 162 -2.73 -25.03 5.00
N LEU A 163 -1.71 -25.34 5.79
CA LEU A 163 -0.79 -24.34 6.32
C LEU A 163 0.08 -23.70 5.24
N VAL A 164 0.54 -24.48 4.25
CA VAL A 164 1.30 -23.99 3.10
C VAL A 164 0.47 -22.99 2.29
N ARG A 165 -0.82 -23.29 2.07
CA ARG A 165 -1.74 -22.38 1.38
C ARG A 165 -1.88 -21.05 2.12
N LEU A 166 -2.12 -21.08 3.43
CA LEU A 166 -2.24 -19.88 4.25
C LEU A 166 -0.94 -19.06 4.31
N ASP A 167 0.21 -19.73 4.40
CA ASP A 167 1.51 -19.06 4.32
C ASP A 167 1.72 -18.41 2.94
N GLY A 168 1.23 -19.05 1.87
CA GLY A 168 1.24 -18.52 0.51
C GLY A 168 0.35 -17.29 0.32
N GLU A 169 -0.88 -17.31 0.84
CA GLU A 169 -1.81 -16.19 0.81
C GLU A 169 -1.22 -14.95 1.50
N LEU A 170 -0.65 -15.12 2.70
CA LEU A 170 0.02 -14.02 3.40
C LEU A 170 1.23 -13.49 2.63
N LYS A 171 2.00 -14.38 1.99
CA LYS A 171 3.14 -13.96 1.16
C LYS A 171 2.66 -13.14 -0.04
N ALA A 172 1.59 -13.56 -0.70
CA ALA A 172 1.00 -12.85 -1.83
C ALA A 172 0.46 -11.48 -1.41
N GLU A 173 -0.25 -11.39 -0.28
CA GLU A 173 -0.75 -10.13 0.28
C GLU A 173 0.40 -9.15 0.56
N ARG A 174 1.49 -9.63 1.18
CA ARG A 174 2.68 -8.81 1.43
C ARG A 174 3.36 -8.35 0.15
N GLN A 175 3.47 -9.22 -0.84
CA GLN A 175 4.04 -8.86 -2.15
C GLN A 175 3.19 -7.81 -2.84
N HIS A 176 1.86 -7.96 -2.82
CA HIS A 176 0.93 -6.97 -3.36
C HIS A 176 1.07 -5.62 -2.66
N ALA A 177 1.11 -5.60 -1.32
CA ALA A 177 1.29 -4.35 -0.56
C ALA A 177 2.64 -3.65 -0.87
N VAL A 178 3.71 -4.42 -1.09
CA VAL A 178 5.01 -3.87 -1.51
C VAL A 178 4.93 -3.31 -2.92
N GLN A 179 4.30 -4.03 -3.85
CA GLN A 179 4.11 -3.58 -5.24
C GLN A 179 3.26 -2.30 -5.31
N GLU A 180 2.17 -2.23 -4.55
CA GLU A 180 1.30 -1.06 -4.48
C GLU A 180 2.06 0.16 -3.95
N LYS A 181 2.85 -0.02 -2.89
CA LYS A 181 3.69 1.05 -2.34
C LYS A 181 4.74 1.54 -3.34
N GLU A 182 5.33 0.63 -4.13
CA GLU A 182 6.31 1.01 -5.15
C GLU A 182 5.65 1.73 -6.33
N ASN A 183 4.48 1.26 -6.77
CA ASN A 183 3.68 1.93 -7.80
C ASN A 183 3.27 3.34 -7.36
N GLU A 184 2.85 3.50 -6.10
CA GLU A 184 2.54 4.81 -5.53
C GLU A 184 3.78 5.72 -5.47
N ARG A 185 4.96 5.17 -5.13
CA ARG A 185 6.21 5.93 -5.15
C ARG A 185 6.54 6.41 -6.57
N ARG A 186 6.43 5.52 -7.56
CA ARG A 186 6.65 5.84 -8.97
C ARG A 186 5.68 6.92 -9.45
N ARG A 187 4.39 6.82 -9.13
CA ARG A 187 3.37 7.83 -9.49
C ARG A 187 3.73 9.21 -8.93
N ARG A 188 4.18 9.29 -7.68
CA ARG A 188 4.60 10.57 -7.07
C ARG A 188 5.86 11.13 -7.70
N GLU A 189 6.80 10.29 -8.11
CA GLU A 189 8.01 10.71 -8.81
C GLU A 189 7.67 11.27 -10.20
N GLU A 190 6.79 10.61 -10.94
CA GLU A 190 6.28 11.07 -12.24
C GLU A 190 5.52 12.39 -12.12
N GLU A 191 4.62 12.52 -11.14
CA GLU A 191 3.89 13.76 -10.87
C GLU A 191 4.84 14.92 -10.55
N ARG A 192 5.85 14.69 -9.70
CA ARG A 192 6.87 15.70 -9.39
C ARG A 192 7.68 16.07 -10.63
N ALA A 193 8.01 15.12 -11.49
CA ALA A 193 8.71 15.38 -12.74
C ALA A 193 7.86 16.25 -13.68
N MET A 194 6.56 15.95 -13.83
CA MET A 194 5.65 16.77 -14.62
C MET A 194 5.52 18.20 -14.08
N VAL A 195 5.41 18.37 -12.75
CA VAL A 195 5.35 19.70 -12.13
C VAL A 195 6.64 20.50 -12.36
N LEU A 196 7.80 19.85 -12.26
CA LEU A 196 9.08 20.50 -12.54
C LEU A 196 9.22 20.90 -14.02
N GLU A 197 8.75 20.05 -14.94
CA GLU A 197 8.74 20.34 -16.36
C GLU A 197 7.80 21.51 -16.69
N GLN A 198 6.59 21.50 -16.14
CA GLN A 198 5.62 22.60 -16.26
C GLN A 198 6.24 23.92 -15.77
N ARG A 199 6.89 23.89 -14.61
CA ARG A 199 7.58 25.06 -14.05
C ARG A 199 8.74 25.53 -14.93
N ARG A 200 9.47 24.61 -15.57
CA ARG A 200 10.52 24.95 -16.55
C ARG A 200 9.94 25.69 -17.75
N ILE A 201 8.85 25.16 -18.33
CA ILE A 201 8.17 25.79 -19.47
C ILE A 201 7.67 27.20 -19.10
N GLU A 202 7.07 27.36 -17.92
CA GLU A 202 6.61 28.66 -17.41
C GLU A 202 7.74 29.67 -17.24
N LEU A 203 8.93 29.25 -16.79
CA LEU A 203 10.10 30.12 -16.67
C LEU A 203 10.72 30.49 -18.02
N GLU A 204 10.62 29.61 -19.03
CA GLU A 204 11.13 29.87 -20.38
C GLU A 204 10.17 30.73 -21.23
N ALA A 205 8.87 30.67 -20.97
CA ALA A 205 7.84 31.37 -21.75
C ALA A 205 8.04 32.90 -21.83
N PRO A 206 8.38 33.64 -20.75
CA PRO A 206 8.67 35.07 -20.82
C PRO A 206 9.85 35.39 -21.73
N GLY A 207 10.91 34.57 -21.69
CA GLY A 207 12.08 34.75 -22.54
C GLY A 207 11.78 34.53 -24.02
N VAL A 208 10.93 33.55 -24.35
CA VAL A 208 10.45 33.33 -25.72
C VAL A 208 9.58 34.49 -26.18
N TRP A 209 8.65 34.97 -25.34
CA TRP A 209 7.81 36.13 -25.64
C TRP A 209 8.61 37.40 -25.85
N ALA A 210 9.60 37.68 -24.99
CA ALA A 210 10.48 38.83 -25.13
C ALA A 210 11.28 38.80 -26.44
N ARG A 211 11.83 37.62 -26.83
CA ARG A 211 12.51 37.45 -28.12
C ARG A 211 11.59 37.65 -29.31
N ARG A 212 10.32 37.23 -29.21
CA ARG A 212 9.31 37.42 -30.26
C ARG A 212 8.98 38.91 -30.43
N GLN A 213 8.70 39.60 -29.33
CA GLN A 213 8.43 41.04 -29.30
C GLN A 213 9.58 41.85 -29.89
N LEU A 214 10.83 41.50 -29.55
CA LEU A 214 12.01 42.15 -30.12
C LEU A 214 12.08 41.98 -31.64
N ARG A 215 11.74 40.80 -32.18
CA ARG A 215 11.72 40.55 -33.63
C ARG A 215 10.59 41.32 -34.33
N GLU A 216 9.42 41.41 -33.72
CA GLU A 216 8.28 42.18 -34.24
C GLU A 216 8.59 43.67 -34.26
N ASN A 217 9.14 44.22 -33.17
CA ASN A 217 9.59 45.61 -33.10
C ASN A 217 10.68 45.92 -34.14
N ALA A 218 11.62 44.99 -34.36
CA ALA A 218 12.64 45.15 -35.40
C ALA A 218 12.04 45.13 -36.82
N ARG A 219 10.99 44.35 -37.08
CA ARG A 219 10.26 44.35 -38.36
C ARG A 219 9.50 45.65 -38.55
N ALA A 220 8.78 46.11 -37.53
CA ALA A 220 8.06 47.38 -37.55
C ALA A 220 9.01 48.55 -37.80
N ALA A 221 10.18 48.58 -37.15
CA ALA A 221 11.19 49.61 -37.36
C ALA A 221 11.76 49.60 -38.80
N LYS A 222 11.94 48.41 -39.40
CA LYS A 222 12.36 48.29 -40.81
C LYS A 222 11.28 48.79 -41.77
N GLN A 223 10.01 48.45 -41.51
CA GLN A 223 8.88 48.94 -42.30
C GLN A 223 8.75 50.46 -42.20
N GLN A 224 8.85 51.02 -40.99
CA GLN A 224 8.79 52.46 -40.77
C GLN A 224 9.91 53.18 -41.53
N LYS A 225 11.15 52.69 -41.45
CA LYS A 225 12.27 53.23 -42.24
C LYS A 225 12.02 53.18 -43.75
N ALA A 226 11.41 52.11 -44.25
CA ALA A 226 11.08 52.01 -45.67
C ALA A 226 9.98 53.02 -46.08
N ILE A 227 8.99 53.25 -45.21
CA ILE A 227 7.96 54.29 -45.41
C ILE A 227 8.60 55.68 -45.40
N ASP A 228 9.46 55.97 -44.42
CA ASP A 228 10.12 57.26 -44.30
C ASP A 228 11.03 57.54 -45.51
N GLU A 229 11.77 56.54 -45.98
CA GLU A 229 12.59 56.62 -47.19
C GLU A 229 11.73 56.85 -48.45
N PHE A 230 10.56 56.20 -48.53
CA PHE A 230 9.61 56.41 -49.62
C PHE A 230 9.04 57.83 -49.62
N ILE A 231 8.66 58.36 -48.46
CA ILE A 231 8.20 59.75 -48.28
C ILE A 231 9.32 60.73 -48.68
N ALA A 232 10.55 60.49 -48.25
CA ALA A 232 11.71 61.31 -48.61
C ALA A 232 11.95 61.33 -50.13
N LYS A 233 11.76 60.20 -50.83
CA LYS A 233 11.82 60.15 -52.29
C LYS A 233 10.71 60.95 -52.97
N LEU A 234 9.50 60.94 -52.43
CA LEU A 234 8.38 61.73 -52.97
C LEU A 234 8.57 63.24 -52.78
N ASN A 235 9.14 63.64 -51.65
CA ASN A 235 9.42 65.04 -51.30
C ASN A 235 10.77 65.57 -51.83
N GLY A 236 11.60 64.70 -52.42
CA GLY A 236 12.84 65.10 -53.05
C GLY A 236 12.60 66.13 -54.15
N PRO A 237 13.57 67.03 -54.42
CA PRO A 237 13.42 68.09 -55.39
C PRO A 237 13.05 67.48 -56.74
N ARG A 238 11.77 67.60 -57.12
CA ARG A 238 11.32 67.27 -58.45
C ARG A 238 12.12 68.16 -59.38
N LYS A 239 13.11 67.58 -60.08
CA LYS A 239 13.75 68.25 -61.21
C LYS A 239 12.60 68.76 -62.06
N ALA A 240 12.57 70.06 -62.30
CA ALA A 240 11.53 70.72 -63.10
C ALA A 240 11.49 70.06 -64.48
N GLY A 241 10.73 68.98 -64.58
CA GLY A 241 10.46 68.28 -65.81
C GLY A 241 9.62 69.22 -66.63
N LYS A 242 10.06 69.45 -67.87
CA LYS A 242 9.33 70.23 -68.87
C LYS A 242 7.84 69.85 -68.81
N PRO A 243 6.92 70.83 -68.87
CA PRO A 243 5.49 70.59 -68.73
C PRO A 243 5.08 69.46 -69.67
N HIS A 244 4.71 68.32 -69.09
CA HIS A 244 4.18 67.21 -69.87
C HIS A 244 2.79 67.64 -70.32
N ARG A 245 2.67 67.87 -71.62
CA ARG A 245 1.41 68.12 -72.30
C ARG A 245 0.46 66.96 -71.94
N PRO A 246 -0.74 67.21 -71.39
CA PRO A 246 -1.70 66.16 -71.11
C PRO A 246 -2.04 65.50 -72.45
N SER A 247 -1.71 64.22 -72.60
CA SER A 247 -2.25 63.42 -73.69
C SER A 247 -3.71 63.11 -73.36
N ASP A 248 -4.61 63.53 -74.23
CA ASP A 248 -6.08 63.40 -74.17
C ASP A 248 -6.64 61.95 -74.04
N GLY A 249 -5.81 60.95 -73.77
CA GLY A 249 -6.22 59.53 -73.79
C GLY A 249 -6.58 58.90 -72.45
N PHE A 250 -6.35 59.56 -71.29
CA PHE A 250 -6.53 58.88 -69.99
C PHE A 250 -8.00 58.75 -69.55
N LEU A 251 -8.86 59.67 -70.01
CA LEU A 251 -10.31 59.56 -69.79
C LEU A 251 -10.96 58.45 -70.64
N GLU A 252 -10.32 58.03 -71.73
CA GLU A 252 -10.82 56.98 -72.63
C GLU A 252 -10.52 55.55 -72.15
N TYR A 253 -9.54 55.37 -71.25
CA TYR A 253 -9.19 54.03 -70.74
C TYR A 253 -10.05 53.58 -69.55
N ILE A 254 -10.53 54.53 -68.72
CA ILE A 254 -11.40 54.24 -67.57
C ILE A 254 -12.83 53.95 -68.02
N THR A 255 -13.30 54.59 -69.10
CA THR A 255 -14.64 54.33 -69.66
C THR A 255 -14.73 53.00 -70.40
N ASN A 256 -13.62 52.46 -70.90
CA ASN A 256 -13.59 51.21 -71.68
C ASN A 256 -13.27 49.93 -70.86
N ASN A 257 -13.05 50.00 -69.54
CA ASN A 257 -12.79 48.83 -68.69
C ASN A 257 -13.65 48.82 -67.40
N PRO A 258 -14.98 48.60 -67.49
CA PRO A 258 -15.90 48.65 -66.34
C PRO A 258 -15.69 47.51 -65.31
N HIS A 259 -14.87 46.50 -65.60
CA HIS A 259 -14.66 45.34 -64.72
C HIS A 259 -13.81 45.69 -63.48
N LEU A 260 -13.04 46.78 -63.52
CA LEU A 260 -12.10 47.19 -62.46
C LEU A 260 -12.77 47.93 -61.27
N LEU A 261 -14.09 48.13 -61.30
CA LEU A 261 -14.87 48.74 -60.22
C LEU A 261 -15.76 47.75 -59.46
N THR A 262 -15.57 46.44 -59.64
CA THR A 262 -16.29 45.46 -58.84
C THR A 262 -15.51 45.11 -57.56
N PRO A 263 -16.09 45.28 -56.36
CA PRO A 263 -15.52 44.74 -55.14
C PRO A 263 -15.75 43.23 -55.12
N SER A 264 -14.91 42.49 -55.85
CA SER A 264 -14.83 41.03 -55.76
C SER A 264 -14.07 40.67 -54.49
N GLY A 265 -14.82 40.39 -53.43
CA GLY A 265 -14.24 40.02 -52.14
C GLY A 265 -15.23 39.56 -51.08
N THR A 266 -16.46 39.21 -51.45
CA THR A 266 -17.29 38.32 -50.64
C THR A 266 -16.90 36.90 -50.98
N ASP A 267 -15.94 36.30 -50.27
CA ASP A 267 -15.83 34.84 -50.16
C ASP A 267 -14.78 34.43 -49.14
N ARG A 268 -15.23 34.21 -47.92
CA ARG A 268 -15.10 32.93 -47.20
C ARG A 268 -15.54 33.14 -45.75
N TRP A 269 -16.84 33.00 -45.54
CA TRP A 269 -17.33 32.53 -44.25
C TRP A 269 -16.78 31.11 -44.07
N ALA A 270 -15.71 30.99 -43.29
CA ALA A 270 -15.23 29.71 -42.83
C ALA A 270 -16.36 29.04 -42.07
N THR A 271 -16.80 27.92 -42.62
CA THR A 271 -17.74 26.98 -42.04
C THR A 271 -17.24 26.59 -40.66
N TYR A 272 -17.95 27.01 -39.61
CA TYR A 272 -17.71 26.47 -38.28
C TYR A 272 -17.97 24.95 -38.32
N PRO A 273 -17.05 24.11 -37.82
CA PRO A 273 -17.33 22.70 -37.68
C PRO A 273 -18.50 22.49 -36.71
N PRO A 274 -19.38 21.50 -36.93
CA PRO A 274 -20.48 21.22 -36.03
C PRO A 274 -19.94 20.84 -34.64
N HIS A 275 -20.55 21.42 -33.63
CA HIS A 275 -20.34 21.11 -32.22
C HIS A 275 -20.27 19.60 -32.00
N VAL A 276 -19.11 19.13 -31.55
CA VAL A 276 -18.99 17.81 -30.93
C VAL A 276 -19.74 17.90 -29.60
N PRO A 277 -20.76 17.04 -29.34
CA PRO A 277 -21.40 17.01 -28.05
C PRO A 277 -20.36 16.57 -27.01
N LEU A 278 -20.11 17.44 -26.02
CA LEU A 278 -19.45 17.03 -24.79
C LEU A 278 -20.30 15.93 -24.16
N ALA A 279 -19.81 14.70 -24.21
CA ALA A 279 -20.22 13.67 -23.29
C ALA A 279 -19.78 14.13 -21.89
N THR A 280 -20.68 14.78 -21.17
CA THR A 280 -20.60 14.92 -19.73
C THR A 280 -20.70 13.51 -19.14
N THR A 281 -19.56 12.86 -18.97
CA THR A 281 -19.45 11.74 -18.02
C THR A 281 -19.74 12.31 -16.66
N ASP A 282 -20.98 12.10 -16.23
CA ASP A 282 -21.49 12.35 -14.89
C ASP A 282 -20.77 11.40 -13.92
N LEU A 283 -19.60 11.84 -13.49
CA LEU A 283 -18.72 11.18 -12.53
C LEU A 283 -19.20 11.55 -11.12
N ASN A 284 -20.43 11.16 -10.78
CA ASN A 284 -20.97 11.33 -9.43
C ASN A 284 -22.10 10.34 -9.10
N GLN A 285 -21.97 9.08 -9.53
CA GLN A 285 -22.73 8.00 -8.87
C GLN A 285 -21.95 7.51 -7.64
N PRO A 286 -22.49 7.64 -6.41
CA PRO A 286 -21.95 6.95 -5.26
C PRO A 286 -22.11 5.43 -5.43
N PRO A 287 -21.17 4.62 -4.93
CA PRO A 287 -21.28 3.16 -5.03
C PRO A 287 -22.51 2.68 -4.27
N LEU A 288 -23.43 2.03 -4.99
CA LEU A 288 -24.50 1.26 -4.38
C LEU A 288 -23.87 0.12 -3.58
N PHE A 289 -23.89 0.26 -2.26
CA PHE A 289 -23.65 -0.80 -1.30
C PHE A 289 -24.70 -1.90 -1.53
N LEU A 290 -24.33 -2.95 -2.27
CA LEU A 290 -25.13 -4.16 -2.35
C LEU A 290 -25.00 -4.91 -1.04
N GLY A 291 -26.16 -5.25 -0.49
CA GLY A 291 -26.35 -5.76 0.86
C GLY A 291 -25.62 -7.07 1.14
N ASN A 292 -25.23 -7.18 2.41
CA ASN A 292 -24.93 -8.44 3.05
C ASN A 292 -26.12 -9.40 2.88
N ILE A 293 -25.95 -10.42 2.05
CA ILE A 293 -26.78 -11.61 2.09
C ILE A 293 -26.27 -12.45 3.26
N SER A 294 -26.99 -12.37 4.37
CA SER A 294 -26.85 -13.31 5.49
C SER A 294 -27.48 -14.62 5.05
N LEU A 295 -26.66 -15.63 4.76
CA LEU A 295 -27.12 -17.01 4.67
C LEU A 295 -27.04 -17.68 6.04
N SER A 296 -28.11 -18.41 6.30
CA SER A 296 -28.50 -19.16 7.49
C SER A 296 -27.54 -20.29 7.84
#